data_AF-A0A163R6T2-F1
#
_entry.id   AF-A0A163R6T2-F1
#
_cell.length_a   1.000
_cell.length_b   1.000
_cell.length_c   1.000
_cell.angle_alpha   90.00
_cell.angle_beta   90.00
_cell.angle_gamma   90.00
#
_symmetry.space_group_name_H-M   'P 1'
#
loop_
_entity.id
_entity.type
_entity.pdbx_description
1 polymer ?
#
loop_
_entity_poly.entity_id
_entity_poly.type
_entity_poly.pdbx_seq_one_letter_code
_entity_poly.pdbx_strand_id
1 'polypeptide(L)'
;MSKPAKNNWIDQITHKELVLNVYLSQSLFIAASLGAAYLFNVPFPWDFNQLSLSLNEWLIAFGTGLFLPFLSIQLKKRLPPEALDDGGINEKIFSSLSYLHILILTGIIAFAEEWLFRGVLQPLVGLTFTSIIFALLHVRYIKKPILFSIVTGLSFWLGILYEWTENIWVPFFAHFLIDFISGCWIARQSKNNDSEIWSVNQDDEGSG
;
A
#
# COMPACT_ATOMS: atom_id res chain seq x y z
N MET A 1 -32.47 -1.80 -20.34
CA MET A 1 -31.02 -1.70 -20.64
C MET A 1 -30.27 -2.51 -19.60
N SER A 2 -29.78 -3.70 -19.96
CA SER A 2 -28.90 -4.50 -19.12
C SER A 2 -27.58 -3.76 -18.93
N LYS A 3 -27.13 -3.56 -17.68
CA LYS A 3 -25.75 -3.12 -17.41
C LYS A 3 -24.82 -4.07 -18.19
N PRO A 4 -23.83 -3.56 -18.95
CA PRO A 4 -22.85 -4.44 -19.57
C PRO A 4 -22.20 -5.28 -18.47
N ALA A 5 -22.14 -6.60 -18.67
CA ALA A 5 -21.43 -7.49 -17.77
C ALA A 5 -19.98 -6.97 -17.67
N LYS A 6 -19.61 -6.39 -16.52
CA LYS A 6 -18.22 -6.15 -16.18
C LYS A 6 -17.58 -7.54 -16.18
N ASN A 7 -16.82 -7.86 -17.22
CA ASN A 7 -15.86 -8.97 -17.17
C ASN A 7 -14.81 -8.59 -16.12
N ASN A 8 -15.15 -8.79 -14.84
CA ASN A 8 -14.21 -8.65 -13.75
C ASN A 8 -13.33 -9.89 -13.79
N TRP A 9 -12.27 -9.83 -14.59
CA TRP A 9 -11.16 -10.80 -14.58
C TRP A 9 -10.64 -11.04 -13.15
N ILE A 10 -10.81 -10.04 -12.27
CA ILE A 10 -10.52 -10.12 -10.84
C ILE A 10 -11.30 -11.25 -10.17
N ASP A 11 -12.54 -11.53 -10.59
CA ASP A 11 -13.37 -12.60 -10.03
C ASP A 11 -12.83 -14.00 -10.38
N GLN A 12 -12.03 -14.10 -11.46
CA GLN A 12 -11.39 -15.34 -11.88
C GLN A 12 -10.11 -15.66 -11.09
N ILE A 13 -9.52 -14.66 -10.43
CA ILE A 13 -8.31 -14.84 -9.60
C ILE A 13 -8.72 -15.08 -8.15
N THR A 14 -8.22 -16.14 -7.53
CA THR A 14 -8.51 -16.45 -6.13
C THR A 14 -7.81 -15.48 -5.17
N HIS A 15 -8.32 -15.35 -3.94
CA HIS A 15 -7.69 -14.55 -2.88
C HIS A 15 -6.22 -14.95 -2.63
N LYS A 16 -5.95 -16.27 -2.62
CA LYS A 16 -4.60 -16.82 -2.41
C LYS A 16 -3.64 -16.44 -3.54
N GLU A 17 -4.11 -16.47 -4.79
CA GLU A 17 -3.30 -16.07 -5.94
C GLU A 17 -2.96 -14.57 -5.91
N LEU A 18 -3.92 -13.70 -5.51
CA LEU A 18 -3.63 -12.28 -5.34
C LEU A 18 -2.59 -12.02 -4.27
N VAL A 19 -2.72 -12.66 -3.10
CA VAL A 19 -1.75 -12.53 -2.01
C VAL A 19 -0.38 -13.07 -2.43
N LEU A 20 -0.34 -14.21 -3.12
CA LEU A 20 0.89 -14.78 -3.67
C LEU A 20 1.56 -13.81 -4.66
N ASN A 21 0.79 -13.17 -5.54
CA ASN A 21 1.31 -12.17 -6.49
C ASN A 21 1.97 -10.99 -5.77
N VAL A 22 1.41 -10.55 -4.63
CA VAL A 22 2.05 -9.52 -3.80
C VAL A 22 3.38 -10.02 -3.24
N TYR A 23 3.46 -11.22 -2.68
CA TYR A 23 4.73 -11.77 -2.20
C TYR A 23 5.77 -11.94 -3.32
N LEU A 24 5.34 -12.35 -4.51
CA LEU A 24 6.21 -12.47 -5.69
C LEU A 24 6.73 -11.10 -6.14
N SER A 25 5.88 -10.07 -6.15
CA SER A 25 6.33 -8.71 -6.49
C SER A 25 7.32 -8.17 -5.47
N GLN A 26 7.09 -8.39 -4.16
CA GLN A 26 8.05 -7.97 -3.12
C GLN A 26 9.38 -8.72 -3.22
N SER A 27 9.33 -10.01 -3.56
CA SER A 27 10.54 -10.82 -3.79
C SER A 27 11.33 -10.31 -5.00
N LEU A 28 10.63 -9.91 -6.07
CA LEU A 28 11.24 -9.28 -7.24
C LEU A 28 11.88 -7.93 -6.89
N PHE A 29 11.21 -7.10 -6.08
CA PHE A 29 11.78 -5.83 -5.63
C PHE A 29 13.02 -6.02 -4.79
N ILE A 30 13.03 -6.96 -3.84
CA ILE A 30 14.24 -7.28 -3.06
C ILE A 30 15.37 -7.78 -3.97
N ALA A 31 15.08 -8.66 -4.92
CA ALA A 31 16.07 -9.14 -5.88
C ALA A 31 16.62 -8.00 -6.76
N ALA A 32 15.76 -7.09 -7.20
CA ALA A 32 16.15 -5.90 -7.96
C ALA A 32 17.01 -4.96 -7.11
N SER A 33 16.66 -4.74 -5.84
CA SER A 33 17.46 -3.94 -4.90
C SER A 33 18.85 -4.53 -4.71
N LEU A 34 18.95 -5.85 -4.48
CA LEU A 34 20.23 -6.54 -4.33
C LEU A 34 21.08 -6.44 -5.61
N GLY A 35 20.48 -6.70 -6.77
CA GLY A 35 21.16 -6.65 -8.06
C GLY A 35 21.66 -5.24 -8.38
N ALA A 36 20.81 -4.23 -8.24
CA ALA A 36 21.18 -2.84 -8.49
C ALA A 36 22.19 -2.32 -7.46
N ALA A 37 22.03 -2.63 -6.18
CA ALA A 37 23.00 -2.24 -5.15
C ALA A 37 24.38 -2.83 -5.42
N TYR A 38 24.45 -4.11 -5.83
CA TYR A 38 25.71 -4.74 -6.22
C TYR A 38 26.32 -4.12 -7.48
N LEU A 39 25.53 -3.90 -8.54
CA LEU A 39 26.03 -3.37 -9.81
C LEU A 39 26.51 -1.92 -9.71
N PHE A 40 25.85 -1.10 -8.90
CA PHE A 40 26.14 0.33 -8.77
C PHE A 40 26.89 0.68 -7.47
N ASN A 41 27.32 -0.31 -6.69
CA ASN A 41 28.00 -0.15 -5.40
C ASN A 41 27.22 0.73 -4.40
N VAL A 42 25.90 0.56 -4.33
CA VAL A 42 25.07 1.28 -3.35
C VAL A 42 25.20 0.59 -1.99
N PRO A 43 25.52 1.32 -0.91
CA PRO A 43 25.59 0.75 0.43
C PRO A 43 24.26 0.15 0.89
N PHE A 44 24.33 -0.84 1.79
CA PHE A 44 23.13 -1.39 2.42
C PHE A 44 22.48 -0.32 3.31
N PRO A 45 21.20 0.05 3.08
CA PRO A 45 20.60 1.22 3.71
C PRO A 45 20.05 0.95 5.12
N TRP A 46 19.81 -0.31 5.49
CA TRP A 46 19.18 -0.66 6.76
C TRP A 46 20.20 -0.73 7.90
N ASP A 47 20.63 0.43 8.38
CA ASP A 47 21.47 0.53 9.57
C ASP A 47 20.61 0.46 10.84
N PHE A 48 20.79 -0.58 11.65
CA PHE A 48 20.08 -0.74 12.92
C PHE A 48 20.49 0.29 13.97
N ASN A 49 21.65 0.94 13.84
CA ASN A 49 22.00 2.06 14.72
C ASN A 49 21.11 3.27 14.48
N GLN A 50 20.61 3.44 13.25
CA GLN A 50 19.64 4.48 12.90
C GLN A 50 18.21 4.13 13.31
N LEU A 51 17.97 2.94 13.86
CA LEU A 51 16.65 2.55 14.36
C LEU A 51 16.25 3.33 15.63
N SER A 52 17.22 3.87 16.38
CA SER A 52 16.94 4.79 17.48
C SER A 52 16.55 6.18 16.95
N LEU A 53 15.33 6.26 16.43
CA LEU A 53 14.76 7.51 15.92
C LEU A 53 14.63 8.56 17.04
N SER A 54 14.93 9.80 16.69
CA SER A 54 14.60 10.97 17.51
C SER A 54 13.09 11.14 17.66
N LEU A 55 12.67 11.90 18.67
CA LEU A 55 11.25 12.20 18.87
C LEU A 55 10.61 12.86 17.64
N ASN A 56 11.34 13.73 16.94
CA ASN A 56 10.85 14.41 15.75
C ASN A 56 10.63 13.43 14.59
N GLU A 57 11.56 12.52 14.36
CA GLU A 57 11.43 11.48 13.34
C GLU A 57 10.25 10.56 13.63
N TRP A 58 10.06 10.16 14.89
CA TRP A 58 8.88 9.40 15.29
C TRP A 58 7.57 10.15 15.04
N LEU A 59 7.52 11.43 15.43
CA LEU A 59 6.33 12.27 15.22
C LEU A 59 6.00 12.42 13.73
N ILE A 60 7.02 12.57 12.87
CA ILE A 60 6.81 12.71 11.42
C ILE A 60 6.40 11.37 10.81
N ALA A 61 7.03 10.25 11.19
CA ALA A 61 6.70 8.93 10.68
C ALA A 61 5.27 8.52 11.07
N PHE A 62 4.93 8.58 12.35
CA PHE A 62 3.58 8.28 12.83
C PHE A 62 2.55 9.31 12.38
N GLY A 63 2.90 10.60 12.38
CA GLY A 63 2.04 11.66 11.90
C GLY A 63 1.63 11.43 10.44
N THR A 64 2.60 11.12 9.58
CA THR A 64 2.36 10.72 8.18
C THR A 64 1.52 9.44 8.12
N GLY A 65 1.94 8.41 8.86
CA GLY A 65 1.33 7.09 8.92
C GLY A 65 -0.15 7.10 9.31
N LEU A 66 -0.56 8.04 10.16
CA LEU A 66 -1.94 8.21 10.60
C LEU A 66 -2.72 9.18 9.71
N PHE A 67 -2.10 10.27 9.29
CA PHE A 67 -2.77 11.34 8.56
C PHE A 67 -3.20 10.91 7.16
N LEU A 68 -2.35 10.21 6.41
CA LEU A 68 -2.64 9.86 5.02
C LEU A 68 -3.78 8.82 4.88
N PRO A 69 -3.84 7.74 5.68
CA PRO A 69 -5.00 6.85 5.68
C PRO A 69 -6.28 7.55 6.12
N PHE A 70 -6.19 8.42 7.13
CA PHE A 70 -7.33 9.24 7.55
C PHE A 70 -7.85 10.11 6.40
N LEU A 71 -6.96 10.81 5.70
CA LEU A 71 -7.31 11.62 4.54
C LEU A 71 -7.94 10.76 3.42
N SER A 72 -7.36 9.59 3.14
CA SER A 72 -7.89 8.63 2.16
C SER A 72 -9.33 8.19 2.49
N ILE A 73 -9.60 7.86 3.75
CA ILE A 73 -10.95 7.50 4.23
C ILE A 73 -11.91 8.67 4.07
N GLN A 74 -11.48 9.89 4.39
CA GLN A 74 -12.32 11.08 4.26
C GLN A 74 -12.58 11.44 2.79
N LEU A 75 -11.62 11.25 1.90
CA LEU A 75 -11.79 11.40 0.45
C LEU A 75 -12.80 10.37 -0.09
N LYS A 76 -12.71 9.11 0.33
CA LYS A 76 -13.66 8.06 -0.09
C LYS A 76 -15.10 8.34 0.31
N LYS A 77 -15.34 9.08 1.40
CA LYS A 77 -16.68 9.54 1.80
C LYS A 77 -17.21 10.72 0.98
N ARG A 78 -16.34 11.49 0.33
CA ARG A 78 -16.69 12.74 -0.36
C ARG A 78 -16.63 12.65 -1.88
N LEU A 79 -15.86 11.70 -2.40
CA LEU A 79 -15.68 11.50 -3.84
C LEU A 79 -16.63 10.42 -4.38
N PRO A 80 -16.95 10.45 -5.69
CA PRO A 80 -17.68 9.37 -6.33
C PRO A 80 -16.98 8.02 -6.12
N PRO A 81 -17.72 6.91 -5.92
CA PRO A 81 -17.15 5.59 -5.68
C PRO A 81 -16.10 5.16 -6.73
N GLU A 82 -16.25 5.62 -7.98
CA GLU A 82 -15.37 5.28 -9.10
C GLU A 82 -14.00 5.98 -9.05
N ALA A 83 -13.90 7.09 -8.30
CA ALA A 83 -12.72 7.95 -8.26
C ALA A 83 -11.51 7.31 -7.56
N LEU A 84 -11.78 6.50 -6.52
CA LEU A 84 -10.78 5.77 -5.73
C LEU A 84 -10.88 4.25 -5.93
N ASP A 85 -11.66 3.82 -6.92
CA ASP A 85 -11.82 2.40 -7.26
C ASP A 85 -10.56 1.86 -7.96
N ASP A 86 -9.86 1.00 -7.24
CA ASP A 86 -8.69 0.25 -7.68
C ASP A 86 -9.06 -1.05 -8.43
N GLY A 87 -10.34 -1.23 -8.77
CA GLY A 87 -10.88 -2.45 -9.34
C GLY A 87 -11.34 -3.47 -8.30
N GLY A 88 -11.27 -3.16 -7.00
CA GLY A 88 -11.62 -4.09 -5.93
C GLY A 88 -10.49 -5.06 -5.55
N ILE A 89 -9.27 -4.85 -6.06
CA ILE A 89 -8.12 -5.73 -5.78
C ILE A 89 -7.72 -5.64 -4.31
N ASN A 90 -7.58 -4.42 -3.76
CA ASN A 90 -7.22 -4.26 -2.35
C ASN A 90 -8.31 -4.85 -1.44
N GLU A 91 -9.59 -4.65 -1.80
CA GLU A 91 -10.70 -5.27 -1.06
C GLU A 91 -10.60 -6.79 -1.08
N LYS A 92 -10.37 -7.40 -2.24
CA LYS A 92 -10.21 -8.84 -2.37
C LYS A 92 -8.98 -9.37 -1.64
N ILE A 93 -7.86 -8.66 -1.64
CA ILE A 93 -6.67 -9.05 -0.87
C ILE A 93 -7.01 -9.03 0.62
N PHE A 94 -7.39 -7.86 1.16
CA PHE A 94 -7.44 -7.65 2.60
C PHE A 94 -8.67 -8.27 3.28
N SER A 95 -9.80 -8.44 2.60
CA SER A 95 -11.02 -9.07 3.18
C SER A 95 -10.78 -10.49 3.69
N SER A 96 -9.88 -11.23 3.02
CA SER A 96 -9.57 -12.62 3.35
C SER A 96 -8.51 -12.79 4.44
N LEU A 97 -7.85 -11.71 4.87
CA LEU A 97 -6.67 -11.77 5.72
C LEU A 97 -7.00 -11.51 7.20
N SER A 98 -6.27 -12.19 8.08
CA SER A 98 -6.26 -11.86 9.51
C SER A 98 -5.44 -10.60 9.76
N TYR A 99 -5.71 -9.84 10.83
CA TYR A 99 -4.94 -8.64 11.13
C TYR A 99 -3.43 -8.92 11.32
N LEU A 100 -3.07 -10.10 11.83
CA LEU A 100 -1.68 -10.52 11.92
C LEU A 100 -1.04 -10.73 10.55
N HIS A 101 -1.78 -11.33 9.60
CA HIS A 101 -1.28 -11.47 8.24
C HIS A 101 -1.15 -10.10 7.56
N ILE A 102 -2.12 -9.20 7.75
CA ILE A 102 -2.03 -7.82 7.24
C ILE A 102 -0.76 -7.14 7.77
N LEU A 103 -0.49 -7.22 9.09
CA LEU A 103 0.72 -6.68 9.72
C LEU A 103 2.01 -7.21 9.05
N ILE A 104 2.10 -8.53 8.86
CA ILE A 104 3.29 -9.14 8.24
C ILE A 104 3.41 -8.72 6.77
N LEU A 105 2.31 -8.77 6.02
CA LEU A 105 2.27 -8.47 4.60
C LEU A 105 2.69 -7.02 4.33
N THR A 106 2.10 -6.06 5.04
CA THR A 106 2.42 -4.64 4.85
C THR A 106 3.81 -4.28 5.35
N GLY A 107 4.32 -4.98 6.36
CA GLY A 107 5.72 -4.86 6.78
C GLY A 107 6.70 -5.29 5.69
N ILE A 108 6.42 -6.41 5.01
CA ILE A 108 7.23 -6.90 3.89
C ILE A 108 7.15 -5.96 2.69
N ILE A 109 5.95 -5.45 2.36
CA ILE A 109 5.76 -4.46 1.29
C ILE A 109 6.60 -3.21 1.58
N ALA A 110 6.41 -2.59 2.75
CA ALA A 110 7.15 -1.38 3.11
C ALA A 110 8.67 -1.61 3.10
N PHE A 111 9.15 -2.75 3.61
CA PHE A 111 10.57 -3.08 3.58
C PHE A 111 11.11 -3.20 2.16
N ALA A 112 10.45 -3.99 1.31
CA ALA A 112 10.91 -4.25 -0.06
C ALA A 112 10.88 -2.98 -0.91
N GLU A 113 9.79 -2.22 -0.83
CA GLU A 113 9.62 -0.99 -1.60
C GLU A 113 10.55 0.12 -1.12
N GLU A 114 10.64 0.40 0.19
CA GLU A 114 11.56 1.44 0.67
C GLU A 114 13.02 1.10 0.37
N TRP A 115 13.41 -0.18 0.43
CA TRP A 115 14.76 -0.57 0.02
C TRP A 115 14.99 -0.27 -1.46
N LEU A 116 14.09 -0.70 -2.35
CA LEU A 116 14.27 -0.47 -3.79
C LEU A 116 14.28 1.02 -4.14
N PHE A 117 13.28 1.75 -3.68
CA PHE A 117 13.08 3.12 -4.11
C PHE A 117 13.99 4.09 -3.36
N ARG A 118 14.10 4.00 -2.03
CA ARG A 118 14.82 5.00 -1.21
C ARG A 118 16.24 4.54 -0.95
N GLY A 119 16.40 3.26 -0.64
CA GLY A 119 17.70 2.67 -0.38
C GLY A 119 18.59 2.51 -1.62
N VAL A 120 18.01 2.38 -2.82
CA VAL A 120 18.77 2.08 -4.05
C VAL A 120 18.53 3.09 -5.17
N LEU A 121 17.29 3.27 -5.63
CA LEU A 121 17.03 4.13 -6.79
C LEU A 121 17.24 5.62 -6.51
N GLN A 122 16.77 6.13 -5.37
CA GLN A 122 16.87 7.56 -5.06
C GLN A 122 18.32 8.07 -4.97
N PRO A 123 19.28 7.35 -4.35
CA PRO A 123 20.70 7.71 -4.41
C PRO A 123 21.30 7.68 -5.83
N LEU A 124 20.75 6.86 -6.73
CA LEU A 124 21.28 6.68 -8.09
C LEU A 124 20.72 7.67 -9.10
N VAL A 125 19.41 7.92 -9.06
CA VAL A 125 18.70 8.72 -10.08
C VAL A 125 17.97 9.93 -9.51
N GLY A 126 18.04 10.14 -8.19
CA GLY A 126 17.40 11.25 -7.50
C GLY A 126 15.91 11.06 -7.24
N LEU A 127 15.35 11.96 -6.43
CA LEU A 127 13.94 11.96 -6.01
C LEU A 127 12.95 11.90 -7.18
N THR A 128 13.08 12.84 -8.13
CA THR A 128 12.11 12.99 -9.22
C THR A 128 11.97 11.73 -10.07
N PHE A 129 13.09 11.15 -10.53
CA PHE A 129 13.04 9.94 -11.35
C PHE A 129 12.59 8.72 -10.56
N THR A 130 13.01 8.60 -9.30
CA THR A 130 12.54 7.54 -8.40
C THR A 130 11.03 7.59 -8.23
N SER A 131 10.46 8.76 -7.96
CA SER A 131 9.01 8.93 -7.78
C SER A 131 8.22 8.66 -9.06
N ILE A 132 8.77 9.02 -10.23
CA ILE A 132 8.15 8.67 -11.52
C ILE A 132 8.18 7.16 -11.74
N ILE A 133 9.31 6.49 -11.50
CA ILE A 133 9.43 5.02 -11.66
C ILE A 133 8.46 4.32 -10.71
N PHE A 134 8.38 4.75 -9.46
CA PHE A 134 7.41 4.23 -8.48
C PHE A 134 5.97 4.32 -8.99
N ALA A 135 5.57 5.50 -9.47
CA ALA A 135 4.23 5.71 -10.00
C ALA A 135 3.93 4.86 -11.24
N LEU A 136 4.91 4.68 -12.13
CA LEU A 136 4.76 3.85 -13.33
C LEU A 136 4.67 2.36 -13.02
N LEU A 137 5.33 1.88 -11.97
CA LEU A 137 5.20 0.49 -11.50
C LEU A 137 3.81 0.20 -10.91
N HIS A 138 3.08 1.24 -10.51
CA HIS A 138 1.66 1.15 -10.16
C HIS A 138 0.77 1.14 -11.42
N VAL A 139 1.01 0.17 -12.31
CA VAL A 139 0.35 0.04 -13.63
C VAL A 139 -1.18 0.06 -13.55
N ARG A 140 -1.75 -0.48 -12.47
CA ARG A 140 -3.18 -0.46 -12.14
C ARG A 140 -3.74 0.97 -12.04
N TYR A 141 -2.94 1.90 -11.52
CA TYR A 141 -3.36 3.27 -11.25
C TYR A 141 -3.14 4.21 -12.43
N ILE A 142 -2.32 3.84 -13.43
CA ILE A 142 -2.03 4.70 -14.60
C ILE A 142 -3.32 5.18 -15.30
N LYS A 143 -4.34 4.32 -15.40
CA LYS A 143 -5.64 4.67 -16.02
C LYS A 143 -6.63 5.36 -15.07
N LYS A 144 -6.22 5.62 -13.83
CA LYS A 144 -7.03 6.16 -12.73
C LYS A 144 -6.35 7.45 -12.22
N PRO A 145 -6.62 8.62 -12.83
CA PRO A 145 -5.82 9.83 -12.63
C PRO A 145 -5.72 10.28 -11.16
N ILE A 146 -6.77 10.09 -10.37
CA ILE A 146 -6.78 10.43 -8.94
C ILE A 146 -5.87 9.48 -8.15
N LEU A 147 -6.01 8.16 -8.32
CA LEU A 147 -5.14 7.18 -7.67
C LEU A 147 -3.69 7.34 -8.11
N PHE A 148 -3.46 7.61 -9.40
CA PHE A 148 -2.12 7.88 -9.93
C PHE A 148 -1.49 9.12 -9.27
N SER A 149 -2.27 10.20 -9.11
CA SER A 149 -1.79 11.42 -8.46
C SER A 149 -1.48 11.19 -6.98
N ILE A 150 -2.33 10.43 -6.27
CA ILE A 150 -2.13 10.09 -4.85
C ILE A 150 -0.86 9.26 -4.68
N VAL A 151 -0.67 8.19 -5.47
CA VAL A 151 0.50 7.32 -5.35
C VAL A 151 1.80 8.04 -5.75
N THR A 152 1.73 8.94 -6.74
CA THR A 152 2.87 9.78 -7.13
C THR A 152 3.23 10.75 -6.00
N GLY A 153 2.25 11.45 -5.44
CA GLY A 153 2.44 12.36 -4.32
C GLY A 153 2.97 11.67 -3.07
N LEU A 154 2.46 10.47 -2.76
CA LEU A 154 2.98 9.63 -1.68
C LEU A 154 4.45 9.27 -1.93
N SER A 155 4.82 8.94 -3.16
CA SER A 155 6.20 8.60 -3.50
C SER A 155 7.16 9.76 -3.26
N PHE A 156 6.79 10.96 -3.70
CA PHE A 156 7.55 12.18 -3.44
C PHE A 156 7.64 12.47 -1.95
N TRP A 157 6.53 12.36 -1.22
CA TRP A 157 6.50 12.61 0.22
C TRP A 157 7.46 11.71 0.98
N LEU A 158 7.40 10.39 0.76
CA LEU A 158 8.31 9.43 1.41
C LEU A 158 9.78 9.66 0.99
N GLY A 159 10.02 10.04 -0.27
CA GLY A 159 11.37 10.39 -0.73
C GLY A 159 11.92 11.67 -0.09
N ILE A 160 11.07 12.67 0.15
CA ILE A 160 11.43 13.90 0.89
C ILE A 160 11.72 13.57 2.36
N LEU A 161 10.91 12.70 2.98
CA LEU A 161 11.20 12.23 4.34
C LEU A 161 12.58 11.59 4.40
N TYR A 162 12.90 10.72 3.44
CA TYR A 162 14.23 10.09 3.37
C TYR A 162 15.36 11.11 3.19
N GLU A 163 15.20 12.10 2.31
CA GLU A 163 16.23 13.16 2.12
C GLU A 163 16.41 14.05 3.34
N TRP A 164 15.34 14.33 4.08
CA TRP A 164 15.40 15.19 5.26
C TRP A 164 15.93 14.50 6.50
N THR A 165 15.66 13.20 6.66
CA THR A 165 16.09 12.45 7.84
C THR A 165 17.36 11.64 7.59
N GLU A 166 17.74 11.43 6.33
CA GLU A 166 18.83 10.55 5.91
C GLU A 166 18.72 9.14 6.52
N ASN A 167 17.48 8.73 6.84
CA ASN A 167 17.20 7.56 7.65
C ASN A 167 16.01 6.79 7.05
N ILE A 168 16.28 5.59 6.54
CA ILE A 168 15.28 4.75 5.84
C ILE A 168 14.18 4.23 6.77
N TRP A 169 14.41 4.17 8.08
CA TRP A 169 13.40 3.73 9.05
C TRP A 169 12.21 4.69 9.12
N VAL A 170 12.43 5.99 8.87
CA VAL A 170 11.37 7.01 8.87
C VAL A 170 10.33 6.77 7.78
N PRO A 171 10.69 6.73 6.47
CA PRO A 171 9.73 6.41 5.42
C PRO A 171 9.20 4.96 5.55
N PHE A 172 10.00 4.01 6.07
CA PHE A 172 9.53 2.64 6.33
C PHE A 172 8.34 2.62 7.30
N PHE A 173 8.46 3.23 8.48
CA PHE A 173 7.35 3.24 9.44
C PHE A 173 6.15 4.03 8.93
N ALA A 174 6.38 5.15 8.23
CA ALA A 174 5.31 5.91 7.61
C ALA A 174 4.53 5.06 6.58
N HIS A 175 5.23 4.46 5.62
CA HIS A 175 4.64 3.62 4.59
C HIS A 175 3.95 2.38 5.19
N PHE A 176 4.62 1.68 6.09
CA PHE A 176 4.07 0.53 6.81
C PHE A 176 2.73 0.87 7.49
N LEU A 177 2.68 1.99 8.23
CA LEU A 177 1.46 2.41 8.92
C LEU A 177 0.35 2.77 7.95
N ILE A 178 0.68 3.43 6.83
CA ILE A 178 -0.29 3.78 5.78
C ILE A 178 -1.00 2.52 5.29
N ASP A 179 -0.22 1.52 4.90
CA ASP A 179 -0.72 0.28 4.34
C ASP A 179 -1.43 -0.57 5.40
N PHE A 180 -0.87 -0.66 6.59
CA PHE A 180 -1.43 -1.45 7.68
C PHE A 180 -2.81 -0.94 8.11
N ILE A 181 -2.93 0.38 8.31
CA ILE A 181 -4.20 1.00 8.72
C ILE A 181 -5.23 0.87 7.60
N SER A 182 -4.84 1.13 6.35
CA SER A 182 -5.72 1.00 5.19
C SER A 182 -6.21 -0.44 5.02
N GLY A 183 -5.31 -1.42 5.12
CA GLY A 183 -5.64 -2.84 5.05
C GLY A 183 -6.56 -3.29 6.17
N CYS A 184 -6.31 -2.88 7.41
CA CYS A 184 -7.18 -3.17 8.55
C CYS A 184 -8.58 -2.55 8.38
N TRP A 185 -8.65 -1.32 7.88
CA TRP A 185 -9.92 -0.63 7.64
C TRP A 185 -10.76 -1.33 6.56
N ILE A 186 -10.11 -1.81 5.48
CA ILE A 186 -10.76 -2.61 4.44
C ILE A 186 -11.26 -3.95 5.01
N ALA A 187 -10.39 -4.68 5.72
CA ALA A 187 -10.75 -5.97 6.32
C ALA A 187 -11.92 -5.86 7.30
N ARG A 188 -12.00 -4.76 8.07
CA ARG A 188 -13.12 -4.50 8.98
C ARG A 188 -14.45 -4.26 8.25
N GLN A 189 -14.44 -3.48 7.18
CA GLN A 189 -15.67 -3.21 6.41
C GLN A 189 -16.24 -4.46 5.76
N SER A 190 -15.38 -5.32 5.21
CA SER A 190 -15.83 -6.59 4.62
C SER A 190 -16.58 -7.44 5.66
N LYS A 191 -16.01 -7.59 6.87
CA LYS A 191 -16.64 -8.37 7.95
C LYS A 191 -17.97 -7.78 8.43
N ASN A 192 -18.08 -6.45 8.47
CA ASN A 192 -19.32 -5.78 8.84
C ASN A 192 -20.42 -6.01 7.78
N ASN A 193 -20.08 -5.88 6.49
CA ASN A 193 -21.03 -6.11 5.41
C ASN A 193 -21.54 -7.56 5.40
N ASP A 194 -20.65 -8.54 5.64
CA ASP A 194 -21.04 -9.95 5.75
C ASP A 194 -22.00 -10.17 6.93
N SER A 195 -21.76 -9.51 8.07
CA SER A 195 -22.65 -9.62 9.24
C SER A 195 -24.04 -9.01 9.02
N GLU A 196 -24.13 -7.88 8.30
CA GLU A 196 -25.41 -7.23 7.96
C GLU A 196 -26.25 -8.11 7.02
N ILE A 197 -25.62 -8.71 6.00
CA ILE A 197 -26.30 -9.62 5.07
C ILE A 197 -26.85 -10.85 5.81
N TRP A 198 -26.08 -11.43 6.73
CA TRP A 198 -26.53 -12.55 7.55
C TRP A 198 -27.72 -12.19 8.46
N SER A 199 -27.74 -10.98 9.04
CA SER A 199 -28.88 -10.53 9.85
C SER A 199 -30.16 -10.34 9.02
N VAL A 200 -30.06 -9.70 7.84
CA VAL A 200 -31.22 -9.48 6.96
C VAL A 200 -31.83 -10.81 6.50
N ASN A 201 -31.00 -11.79 6.13
CA ASN A 201 -31.49 -13.09 5.69
C ASN A 201 -32.17 -13.89 6.82
N GLN A 202 -31.77 -13.71 8.09
CA GLN A 202 -32.43 -14.37 9.23
C GLN A 202 -33.81 -13.75 9.53
N ASP A 203 -33.97 -12.45 9.36
CA ASP A 203 -35.25 -11.76 9.56
C ASP A 203 -36.28 -12.15 8.48
N ASP A 204 -35.83 -12.40 7.25
CA ASP A 204 -36.67 -12.86 6.13
C ASP A 204 -37.09 -14.35 6.27
N GLU A 205 -36.26 -15.21 6.90
CA GLU A 205 -36.59 -16.62 7.15
C GLU A 205 -37.46 -16.83 8.41
N GLY A 206 -37.45 -15.88 9.37
CA GLY A 206 -38.22 -15.94 10.61
C GLY A 206 -39.66 -15.39 10.53
N SER A 207 -40.07 -14.88 9.37
CA SER A 207 -41.38 -14.23 9.15
C SER A 207 -42.32 -15.03 8.23
N GLY A 208 -41.95 -16.27 7.88
CA GLY A 208 -42.72 -17.22 7.05
C GLY A 208 -43.49 -18.29 7.82
#